data_AF-A0A6N7TNL1-F1
#
_entry.id   AF-A0A6N7TNL1-F1
#
_cell.length_a   1.000
_cell.length_b   1.000
_cell.length_c   1.000
_cell.angle_alpha   90.00
_cell.angle_beta   90.00
_cell.angle_gamma   90.00
#
_symmetry.space_group_name_H-M   'P 1'
#
loop_
_entity.id
_entity.type
_entity.pdbx_description
1 polymer ?
#
loop_
_entity_poly.entity_id
_entity_poly.type
_entity_poly.pdbx_seq_one_letter_code
_entity_poly.pdbx_strand_id
1 'polypeptide(L)'
;MTVPELCVYTHNFFDRADDPVAGEFAFEPDTVPAGVVPGQYFLVCGSIFNDGVHKAGDGDLTAETFTGTVQPMRVPPDFVALAEKIDAYDKALPSGGVYVSQSFAGWSGTMATGADGLPADGKTRYKSEINHWRKM
;
A
#
# COMPACT_ATOMS: atom_id res chain seq x y z
N MET A 1 1.33 6.59 3.58
CA MET A 1 0.58 5.68 2.68
C MET A 1 1.22 4.30 2.70
N THR A 2 0.44 3.25 2.90
CA THR A 2 0.93 1.86 2.89
C THR A 2 0.87 1.25 1.49
N VAL A 3 1.56 0.12 1.27
CA VAL A 3 1.48 -0.64 0.02
C VAL A 3 0.04 -1.07 -0.30
N PRO A 4 -0.76 -1.62 0.65
CA PRO A 4 -2.17 -1.90 0.42
C PRO A 4 -2.98 -0.70 -0.08
N GLU A 5 -2.81 0.48 0.54
CA GLU A 5 -3.50 1.71 0.12
C GLU A 5 -3.10 2.14 -1.29
N LEU A 6 -1.81 2.01 -1.64
CA LEU A 6 -1.31 2.36 -2.97
C LEU A 6 -1.81 1.39 -4.04
N CYS A 7 -1.89 0.08 -3.73
CA CYS A 7 -2.49 -0.92 -4.62
C CYS A 7 -3.95 -0.58 -4.95
N VAL A 8 -4.76 -0.26 -3.93
CA VAL A 8 -6.16 0.16 -4.11
C VAL A 8 -6.24 1.44 -4.95
N TYR A 9 -5.38 2.43 -4.68
CA TYR A 9 -5.39 3.70 -5.40
C TYR A 9 -4.96 3.59 -6.88
N THR A 10 -4.05 2.65 -7.18
CA THR A 10 -3.55 2.42 -8.54
C THR A 10 -4.34 1.36 -9.29
N HIS A 11 -5.25 0.66 -8.62
CA HIS A 11 -5.91 -0.55 -9.09
C HIS A 11 -4.93 -1.60 -9.63
N ASN A 12 -3.71 -1.62 -9.09
CA ASN A 12 -2.65 -2.54 -9.49
C ASN A 12 -2.28 -3.42 -8.31
N PHE A 13 -2.66 -4.69 -8.42
CA PHE A 13 -2.42 -5.69 -7.39
C PHE A 13 -1.25 -6.63 -7.74
N PHE A 14 -0.54 -6.37 -8.85
CA PHE A 14 0.57 -7.20 -9.31
C PHE A 14 0.22 -8.70 -9.31
N ASP A 15 -1.04 -8.96 -9.64
CA ASP A 15 -1.71 -10.23 -9.64
C ASP A 15 -1.22 -11.02 -10.87
N ARG A 16 -0.79 -12.26 -10.65
CA ARG A 16 -0.61 -13.21 -11.76
C ARG A 16 -2.00 -13.62 -12.23
N ALA A 17 -2.51 -12.97 -13.27
CA ALA A 17 -3.89 -13.10 -13.78
C ALA A 17 -4.45 -14.54 -13.91
N ASP A 18 -3.60 -15.58 -13.90
CA ASP A 18 -3.99 -16.96 -14.22
C ASP A 18 -3.91 -17.97 -13.05
N ASP A 19 -3.56 -17.59 -11.81
CA ASP A 19 -3.30 -18.58 -10.74
C ASP A 19 -3.69 -18.16 -9.30
N PRO A 20 -4.91 -17.63 -9.05
CA PRO A 20 -5.41 -17.50 -7.69
C PRO A 20 -5.73 -18.90 -7.10
N VAL A 21 -5.26 -19.17 -5.89
CA VAL A 21 -5.63 -20.40 -5.17
C VAL A 21 -7.04 -20.21 -4.63
N ALA A 22 -8.01 -20.89 -5.21
CA ALA A 22 -9.39 -20.92 -4.71
C ALA A 22 -9.58 -22.04 -3.69
N GLY A 23 -10.35 -21.78 -2.64
CA GLY A 23 -10.63 -22.79 -1.63
C GLY A 23 -11.26 -22.23 -0.36
N GLU A 24 -11.34 -23.11 0.63
CA GLU A 24 -11.65 -22.73 2.01
C GLU A 24 -10.32 -22.44 2.74
N PHE A 25 -10.27 -21.29 3.39
CA PHE A 25 -9.12 -20.82 4.14
C PHE A 25 -9.52 -20.59 5.59
N ALA A 26 -8.67 -21.01 6.52
CA ALA A 26 -8.75 -20.66 7.92
C ALA A 26 -7.53 -19.79 8.25
N PHE A 27 -7.78 -18.51 8.53
CA PHE A 27 -6.76 -17.56 8.94
C PHE A 27 -6.78 -17.36 10.45
N GLU A 28 -5.59 -17.13 10.97
CA GLU A 28 -5.21 -16.67 12.31
C GLU A 28 -4.22 -15.51 12.13
N PRO A 29 -3.98 -14.65 13.14
CA PRO A 29 -3.14 -13.45 13.00
C PRO A 29 -1.78 -13.65 12.33
N ASP A 30 -1.11 -14.77 12.62
CA ASP A 30 0.23 -15.08 12.09
C ASP A 30 0.21 -16.05 10.90
N THR A 31 -0.95 -16.24 10.26
CA THR A 31 -1.07 -17.18 9.15
C THR A 31 -0.26 -16.73 7.94
N VAL A 32 0.55 -17.65 7.41
CA VAL A 32 1.21 -17.50 6.11
C VAL A 32 0.53 -18.47 5.14
N PRO A 33 -0.24 -17.96 4.15
CA PRO A 33 -0.94 -18.81 3.20
C PRO A 33 0.02 -19.69 2.39
N ALA A 34 -0.45 -20.87 1.97
CA ALA A 34 0.34 -21.77 1.14
C ALA A 34 0.79 -21.07 -0.17
N GLY A 35 2.07 -21.21 -0.51
CA GLY A 35 2.65 -20.56 -1.70
C GLY A 35 3.08 -19.10 -1.48
N VAL A 36 2.88 -18.54 -0.28
CA VAL A 36 3.40 -17.24 0.13
C VAL A 36 4.59 -17.45 1.08
N VAL A 37 5.62 -16.62 0.97
CA VAL A 37 6.75 -16.61 1.91
C VAL A 37 6.69 -15.39 2.84
N PRO A 38 7.25 -15.46 4.07
CA PRO A 38 7.32 -14.30 4.96
C PRO A 38 7.91 -13.07 4.26
N GLY A 39 7.25 -11.92 4.45
CA GLY A 39 7.60 -10.64 3.82
C GLY A 39 7.00 -10.43 2.42
N GLN A 40 6.42 -11.44 1.79
CA GLN A 40 5.74 -11.31 0.49
C GLN A 40 4.32 -10.76 0.67
N TYR A 41 3.90 -9.90 -0.27
CA TYR A 41 2.52 -9.43 -0.35
C TYR A 41 1.60 -10.46 -1.01
N PHE A 42 0.37 -10.55 -0.55
CA PHE A 42 -0.67 -11.39 -1.12
C PHE A 42 -2.02 -10.68 -1.10
N LEU A 43 -2.86 -11.00 -2.08
CA LEU A 43 -4.23 -10.52 -2.21
C LEU A 43 -5.20 -11.60 -1.75
N VAL A 44 -6.14 -11.23 -0.90
CA VAL A 44 -7.24 -12.07 -0.43
C VAL A 44 -8.54 -11.52 -1.01
N CYS A 45 -9.37 -12.41 -1.54
CA CYS A 45 -10.72 -12.06 -2.01
C CYS A 45 -11.75 -13.03 -1.44
N GLY A 46 -12.87 -12.51 -0.93
CA GLY A 46 -14.01 -13.30 -0.43
C GLY A 46 -14.02 -13.58 1.07
N SER A 47 -13.11 -12.95 1.82
CA SER A 47 -13.14 -12.90 3.29
C SER A 47 -14.00 -11.73 3.75
N ILE A 48 -14.61 -11.81 4.94
CA ILE A 48 -15.33 -10.67 5.53
C ILE A 48 -14.35 -9.71 6.21
N PHE A 49 -13.33 -10.24 6.89
CA PHE A 49 -12.40 -9.43 7.70
C PHE A 49 -11.06 -9.13 7.01
N ASN A 50 -10.59 -10.04 6.16
CA ASN A 50 -9.26 -10.02 5.58
C ASN A 50 -9.28 -9.74 4.08
N ASP A 51 -10.33 -9.10 3.55
CA ASP A 51 -10.39 -8.77 2.13
C ASP A 51 -9.39 -7.65 1.80
N GLY A 52 -8.54 -7.88 0.79
CA GLY A 52 -7.53 -6.92 0.36
C GLY A 52 -6.10 -7.43 0.39
N VAL A 53 -5.14 -6.50 0.43
CA VAL A 53 -3.70 -6.77 0.32
C VAL A 53 -3.08 -6.84 1.71
N HIS A 54 -2.36 -7.93 1.97
CA HIS A 54 -1.67 -8.20 3.23
C HIS A 54 -0.21 -8.56 2.98
N LYS A 55 0.62 -8.46 4.03
CA LYS A 55 2.03 -8.87 3.98
C LYS A 55 2.24 -10.03 4.95
N ALA A 56 2.78 -11.13 4.44
CA ALA A 56 2.96 -12.33 5.25
C ALA A 56 3.92 -12.08 6.42
N GLY A 57 3.45 -12.34 7.64
CA GLY A 57 4.22 -12.17 8.87
C GLY A 57 4.08 -10.80 9.55
N ASP A 58 3.21 -9.90 9.07
CA ASP A 58 2.94 -8.62 9.74
C ASP A 58 1.93 -8.75 10.90
N GLY A 59 1.29 -9.91 11.09
CA GLY A 59 0.38 -10.17 12.21
C GLY A 59 -0.95 -9.41 12.11
N ASP A 60 -1.32 -8.93 10.93
CA ASP A 60 -2.45 -8.04 10.67
C ASP A 60 -3.76 -8.77 10.33
N LEU A 61 -3.72 -10.10 10.23
CA LEU A 61 -4.89 -10.92 9.93
C LEU A 61 -5.83 -11.05 11.13
N THR A 62 -7.13 -11.07 10.85
CA THR A 62 -8.17 -11.39 11.81
C THR A 62 -8.58 -12.85 11.66
N ALA A 63 -8.73 -13.56 12.78
CA ALA A 63 -9.11 -14.97 12.76
C ALA A 63 -10.48 -15.18 12.10
N GLU A 64 -10.53 -15.98 11.04
CA GLU A 64 -11.74 -16.26 10.26
C GLU A 64 -11.56 -17.52 9.40
N THR A 65 -12.65 -18.29 9.21
CA THR A 65 -12.76 -19.28 8.14
C THR A 65 -13.66 -18.75 7.03
N PHE A 66 -13.17 -18.72 5.78
CA PHE A 66 -13.91 -18.20 4.64
C PHE A 66 -13.66 -19.02 3.36
N THR A 67 -14.57 -18.93 2.39
CA THR A 67 -14.38 -19.49 1.05
C THR A 67 -14.06 -18.35 0.08
N GLY A 68 -12.92 -18.41 -0.58
CA GLY A 68 -12.46 -17.31 -1.42
C GLY A 68 -11.23 -17.66 -2.25
N THR A 69 -10.44 -16.65 -2.57
CA THR A 69 -9.16 -16.82 -3.26
C THR A 69 -8.03 -16.11 -2.54
N VAL A 70 -6.86 -16.75 -2.51
CA VAL A 70 -5.62 -16.16 -2.06
C VAL A 70 -4.60 -16.18 -3.20
N GLN A 71 -3.98 -15.03 -3.46
CA GLN A 71 -3.09 -14.85 -4.59
C GLN A 71 -1.78 -14.17 -4.18
N PRO A 72 -0.62 -14.84 -4.34
CA PRO A 72 0.68 -14.22 -4.13
C PRO A 72 0.92 -13.07 -5.12
N MET A 73 1.37 -11.92 -4.63
CA MET A 73 1.64 -10.73 -5.45
C MET A 73 3.13 -10.61 -5.80
N ARG A 74 3.43 -10.00 -6.95
CA ARG A 74 4.79 -9.69 -7.41
C ARG A 74 5.08 -8.19 -7.32
N VAL A 75 4.92 -7.63 -6.11
CA VAL A 75 5.10 -6.19 -5.89
C VAL A 75 6.56 -5.79 -6.16
N PRO A 76 6.84 -4.88 -7.11
CA PRO A 76 8.20 -4.43 -7.39
C PRO A 76 8.79 -3.66 -6.20
N PRO A 77 10.09 -3.78 -5.91
CA PRO A 77 10.74 -3.01 -4.85
C PRO A 77 10.55 -1.49 -5.00
N ASP A 78 10.55 -0.98 -6.23
CA ASP A 78 10.34 0.44 -6.53
C ASP A 78 8.93 0.92 -6.12
N PHE A 79 7.93 0.05 -6.17
CA PHE A 79 6.57 0.36 -5.72
C PHE A 79 6.49 0.45 -4.19
N VAL A 80 7.19 -0.44 -3.49
CA VAL A 80 7.32 -0.40 -2.02
C VAL A 80 8.04 0.88 -1.60
N ALA A 81 9.16 1.20 -2.24
CA ALA A 81 9.92 2.42 -1.98
C ALA A 81 9.10 3.69 -2.25
N LEU A 82 8.24 3.68 -3.28
CA LEU A 82 7.30 4.78 -3.54
C LEU A 82 6.29 4.96 -2.39
N ALA A 83 5.72 3.87 -1.87
CA ALA A 83 4.81 3.92 -0.73
C ALA A 83 5.50 4.50 0.52
N GLU A 84 6.71 4.03 0.83
CA GLU A 84 7.53 4.55 1.93
C GLU A 84 7.88 6.03 1.76
N LYS A 85 8.20 6.46 0.54
CA LYS A 85 8.51 7.86 0.20
C LYS A 85 7.29 8.77 0.38
N ILE A 86 6.10 8.31 -0.01
CA ILE A 86 4.84 9.03 0.22
C ILE A 86 4.56 9.12 1.72
N ASP A 87 4.69 8.01 2.45
CA ASP A 87 4.46 7.96 3.90
C ASP A 87 5.41 8.87 4.68
N ALA A 88 6.70 8.85 4.35
CA ALA A 88 7.70 9.71 4.96
C ALA A 88 7.42 11.19 4.68
N TYR A 89 7.01 11.52 3.46
CA TYR A 89 6.61 12.89 3.11
C TYR A 89 5.39 13.34 3.89
N ASP A 90 4.34 12.50 3.97
CA ASP A 90 3.11 12.81 4.71
C ASP A 90 3.39 12.99 6.21
N LYS A 91 4.22 12.14 6.82
CA LYS A 91 4.63 12.25 8.23
C LYS A 91 5.44 13.50 8.54
N ALA A 92 6.19 14.01 7.56
CA ALA A 92 6.97 15.22 7.73
C ALA A 92 6.14 16.51 7.49
N LEU A 93 4.89 16.41 6.98
CA LEU A 93 4.00 17.56 6.83
C LEU A 93 3.67 18.16 8.20
N PRO A 94 3.96 19.46 8.43
CA PRO A 94 3.57 20.12 9.66
C PRO A 94 2.05 20.21 9.70
N SER A 95 1.46 19.77 10.81
CA SER A 95 0.05 19.97 11.08
C SER A 95 -0.27 21.47 11.07
N GLY A 96 -1.12 21.94 10.14
CA GLY A 96 -1.66 23.30 10.18
C GLY A 96 -1.13 24.30 9.14
N GLY A 97 -0.74 23.87 7.94
CA GLY A 97 -0.87 24.66 6.69
C GLY A 97 -0.10 25.98 6.53
N VAL A 98 0.69 26.44 7.51
CA VAL A 98 1.15 27.85 7.56
C VAL A 98 2.63 28.06 7.25
N TYR A 99 3.47 27.01 7.17
CA TYR A 99 4.91 27.19 6.92
C TYR A 99 5.37 26.60 5.58
N VAL A 100 5.54 27.47 4.59
CA VAL A 100 6.13 27.20 3.28
C VAL A 100 7.68 27.35 3.32
N SER A 101 8.30 27.19 4.50
CA SER A 101 9.71 27.58 4.72
C SER A 101 10.71 26.45 4.45
N GLN A 102 11.96 26.86 4.20
CA GLN A 102 13.03 26.20 3.45
C GLN A 102 13.65 24.93 4.07
N SER A 103 13.11 24.42 5.17
CA SER A 103 13.58 23.20 5.82
C SER A 103 12.40 22.55 6.53
N PHE A 104 11.81 21.57 5.86
CA PHE A 104 10.60 20.88 6.29
C PHE A 104 10.92 19.86 7.38
N ALA A 105 10.73 20.17 8.67
CA ALA A 105 10.92 19.20 9.78
C ALA A 105 12.18 18.30 9.72
N GLY A 106 13.29 18.78 9.13
CA GLY A 106 14.54 18.01 8.90
C GLY A 106 14.67 17.33 7.53
N TRP A 107 13.61 17.32 6.71
CA TRP A 107 13.60 16.89 5.32
C TRP A 107 14.22 17.94 4.39
N SER A 108 15.16 17.49 3.56
CA SER A 108 15.87 18.31 2.57
C SER A 108 15.13 18.29 1.24
N GLY A 109 13.97 18.95 1.17
CA GLY A 109 13.19 19.05 -0.07
C GLY A 109 12.24 20.23 -0.08
N THR A 110 11.85 20.66 -1.29
CA THR A 110 10.83 21.69 -1.48
C THR A 110 9.44 21.08 -1.32
N MET A 111 8.65 21.66 -0.43
CA MET A 111 7.25 21.30 -0.23
C MET A 111 6.46 21.61 -1.51
N ALA A 112 5.67 20.65 -2.00
CA ALA A 112 4.76 20.94 -3.09
C ALA A 112 3.58 21.78 -2.58
N THR A 113 3.07 22.66 -3.43
CA THR A 113 1.90 23.48 -3.16
C THR A 113 0.73 22.97 -3.98
N GLY A 114 -0.42 22.79 -3.34
CA GLY A 114 -1.68 22.42 -3.97
C GLY A 114 -2.26 23.58 -4.79
N ALA A 115 -3.33 23.30 -5.55
CA ALA A 115 -4.00 24.28 -6.39
C ALA A 115 -4.64 25.44 -5.58
N ASP A 116 -4.82 25.25 -4.28
CA ASP A 116 -5.36 26.17 -3.28
C ASP A 116 -4.27 27.00 -2.56
N GLY A 117 -2.99 26.80 -2.90
CA GLY A 117 -1.89 27.46 -2.22
C GLY A 117 -1.48 26.81 -0.89
N LEU A 118 -2.13 25.70 -0.49
CA LEU A 118 -1.80 24.97 0.72
C LEU A 118 -0.71 23.90 0.47
N PRO A 119 -0.04 23.39 1.51
CA PRO A 119 0.85 22.25 1.38
C PRO A 119 0.16 21.06 0.70
N ALA A 120 0.71 20.60 -0.41
CA ALA A 120 0.24 19.41 -1.10
C ALA A 120 0.65 18.16 -0.33
N ASP A 121 -0.28 17.20 -0.21
CA ASP A 121 -0.03 15.88 0.36
C ASP A 121 0.91 15.04 -0.53
N GLY A 122 1.43 13.93 0.02
CA GLY A 122 2.33 13.02 -0.67
C GLY A 122 1.70 12.46 -1.95
N LYS A 123 0.39 12.19 -1.95
CA LYS A 123 -0.37 11.77 -3.14
C LYS A 123 -0.26 12.78 -4.27
N THR A 124 -0.44 14.07 -3.98
CA THR A 124 -0.33 15.14 -4.96
C THR A 124 1.12 15.34 -5.39
N ARG A 125 2.07 15.32 -4.45
CA ARG A 125 3.51 15.49 -4.72
C ARG A 125 4.08 14.43 -5.65
N TYR A 126 3.65 13.17 -5.50
CA TYR A 126 4.17 12.02 -6.23
C TYR A 126 3.21 11.49 -7.30
N LYS A 127 2.22 12.28 -7.71
CA LYS A 127 1.18 11.89 -8.67
C LYS A 127 1.73 11.30 -9.97
N SER A 128 2.82 11.84 -10.53
CA SER A 128 3.45 11.31 -11.75
C SER A 128 4.05 9.92 -11.55
N GLU A 129 4.74 9.71 -10.42
CA GLU A 129 5.33 8.42 -10.04
C GLU A 129 4.22 7.38 -9.79
N ILE A 130 3.15 7.77 -9.09
CA ILE A 130 1.98 6.90 -8.84
C ILE A 130 1.28 6.52 -10.15
N ASN A 131 1.10 7.47 -11.08
CA ASN A 131 0.43 7.23 -12.36
C ASN A 131 1.19 6.22 -13.24
N HIS A 132 2.50 6.09 -13.10
CA HIS A 132 3.29 5.08 -13.83
C HIS A 132 2.82 3.65 -13.49
N TRP A 133 2.32 3.44 -12.27
CA TRP A 133 1.91 2.14 -11.76
C TRP A 133 0.41 1.85 -11.94
N ARG A 134 -0.37 2.81 -12.45
CA ARG A 134 -1.81 2.62 -12.64
C ARG A 134 -2.08 1.56 -13.71
N LYS A 135 -2.86 0.55 -13.34
CA LYS A 135 -3.43 -0.42 -14.29
C LYS A 135 -4.66 0.24 -14.92
N MET A 136 -4.70 0.30 -16.26
CA MET A 136 -5.84 0.83 -17.02
C MET A 136 -6.90 -0.24 -17.25
#